data_AF-A0A5R2NCK7-F1
#
_entry.id   AF-A0A5R2NCK7-F1
#
_cell.length_a   1.000
_cell.length_b   1.000
_cell.length_c   1.000
_cell.angle_alpha   90.00
_cell.angle_beta   90.00
_cell.angle_gamma   90.00
#
_symmetry.space_group_name_H-M   'P 1'
#
loop_
_entity.id
_entity.type
_entity.pdbx_description
1 polymer ?
#
loop_
_entity_poly.entity_id
_entity_poly.type
_entity_poly.pdbx_seq_one_letter_code
_entity_poly.pdbx_strand_id
1 'polypeptide(L)'
;LATIMASRYTTGHGNDLSLALHGTKGAIKVETDGKVSRLSACLGDDVDLHRWRTLTPPDVKHNAQRFADALDTGRNGDPSFRRAAEMQKLIDAAFESSATKLPVSIA
;
A
#
# COMPACT_ATOMS: atom_id res chain seq x y z
N LEU A 1 -7.20 -8.96 9.36
CA LEU A 1 -7.33 -9.59 8.02
C LEU A 1 -6.83 -8.60 6.99
N ALA A 2 -6.16 -9.07 5.95
CA ALA A 2 -5.78 -8.26 4.79
C ALA A 2 -6.14 -9.02 3.50
N THR A 3 -6.64 -8.30 2.50
CA THR A 3 -6.99 -8.85 1.18
C THR A 3 -6.29 -8.01 0.12
N ILE A 4 -5.64 -8.67 -0.83
CA ILE A 4 -4.97 -8.02 -1.96
C ILE A 4 -5.62 -8.52 -3.24
N MET A 5 -6.04 -7.60 -4.10
CA MET A 5 -6.48 -7.89 -5.47
C MET A 5 -5.58 -7.11 -6.43
N ALA A 6 -5.01 -7.82 -7.40
CA ALA A 6 -4.30 -7.21 -8.50
C ALA A 6 -4.79 -7.85 -9.80
N SER A 7 -5.23 -7.02 -10.75
CA SER A 7 -5.78 -7.49 -12.02
C SER A 7 -5.48 -6.48 -13.13
N ARG A 8 -5.16 -7.01 -14.32
CA ARG A 8 -5.06 -6.23 -15.57
C ARG A 8 -6.34 -6.28 -16.40
N TYR A 9 -7.38 -6.94 -15.89
CA TYR A 9 -8.64 -7.21 -16.59
C TYR A 9 -9.85 -6.63 -15.83
N THR A 10 -9.64 -5.56 -15.07
CA THR A 10 -10.71 -4.83 -14.38
C THR A 10 -11.21 -3.71 -15.30
N THR A 11 -12.13 -4.03 -16.22
CA THR A 11 -12.64 -3.07 -17.22
C THR A 11 -13.09 -1.76 -16.58
N GLY A 12 -12.62 -0.64 -17.12
CA GLY A 12 -12.88 0.71 -16.61
C GLY A 12 -11.80 1.25 -15.67
N HIS A 13 -10.89 0.41 -15.17
CA HIS A 13 -9.73 0.82 -14.39
C HIS A 13 -8.47 0.85 -15.26
N GLY A 14 -7.76 1.97 -15.24
CA GLY A 14 -6.58 2.21 -16.08
C GLY A 14 -5.27 2.04 -15.32
N ASN A 15 -5.16 2.71 -14.17
CA ASN A 15 -3.98 2.64 -13.29
C ASN A 15 -4.40 2.86 -11.83
N ASP A 16 -5.44 2.12 -11.45
CA ASP A 16 -6.12 2.33 -10.20
C ASP A 16 -5.44 1.58 -9.05
N LEU A 17 -5.28 2.26 -7.92
CA LEU A 17 -4.89 1.67 -6.65
C LEU A 17 -5.85 2.14 -5.56
N SER A 18 -6.36 1.20 -4.77
CA SER A 18 -7.16 1.47 -3.58
C SER A 18 -6.60 0.69 -2.41
N LEU A 19 -6.41 1.37 -1.28
CA LEU A 19 -5.99 0.79 -0.01
C LEU A 19 -6.94 1.29 1.07
N ALA A 20 -7.55 0.37 1.81
CA ALA A 20 -8.31 0.69 3.01
C ALA A 20 -7.72 -0.02 4.21
N LEU A 21 -7.53 0.71 5.31
CA LEU A 21 -7.03 0.19 6.57
C LEU A 21 -8.05 0.54 7.66
N HIS A 22 -8.53 -0.48 8.35
CA HIS A 22 -9.53 -0.36 9.42
C HIS A 22 -8.92 -0.86 10.73
N GLY A 23 -9.03 -0.04 11.77
CA GLY A 23 -8.60 -0.36 13.11
C GLY A 23 -9.64 0.06 14.14
N THR A 24 -9.34 -0.19 15.41
CA THR A 24 -10.26 0.12 16.53
C THR A 24 -10.42 1.60 16.80
N LYS A 25 -9.49 2.44 16.31
CA LYS A 25 -9.50 3.91 16.50
C LYS A 25 -9.92 4.68 15.25
N GLY A 26 -10.39 3.98 14.23
CA GLY A 26 -10.80 4.57 12.96
C GLY A 26 -10.23 3.87 11.74
N ALA A 27 -10.32 4.55 10.61
CA ALA A 27 -9.93 3.99 9.32
C ALA A 27 -9.34 5.06 8.39
N ILE A 28 -8.48 4.60 7.47
CA ILE A 28 -7.97 5.42 6.37
C ILE A 28 -8.20 4.73 5.03
N LYS A 29 -8.38 5.54 3.99
CA LYS A 29 -8.56 5.09 2.61
C LYS A 29 -7.67 5.93 1.70
N VAL A 30 -6.85 5.27 0.90
CA VAL A 30 -6.00 5.86 -0.12
C VAL A 30 -6.48 5.37 -1.47
N GLU A 31 -6.73 6.27 -2.40
CA GLU A 31 -7.17 5.96 -3.75
C GLU A 31 -6.39 6.78 -4.76
N THR A 32 -6.03 6.18 -5.89
CA THR A 32 -5.50 6.91 -7.05
C THR A 32 -5.88 6.23 -8.35
N ASP A 33 -6.05 7.02 -9.40
CA ASP A 33 -6.21 6.59 -10.80
C ASP A 33 -4.89 6.71 -11.60
N GLY A 34 -3.78 6.94 -10.90
CA GLY A 34 -2.47 7.22 -11.48
C GLY A 34 -2.24 8.69 -11.85
N LYS A 35 -3.24 9.57 -11.69
CA LYS A 35 -3.14 11.01 -11.96
C LYS A 35 -3.42 11.83 -10.71
N VAL A 36 -4.51 11.50 -10.03
CA VAL A 36 -4.95 12.15 -8.80
C VAL A 36 -4.91 11.14 -7.68
N SER A 37 -4.36 11.55 -6.53
CA SER A 37 -4.38 10.75 -5.30
C SER A 37 -5.31 11.40 -4.29
N ARG A 38 -6.09 10.58 -3.58
CA ARG A 38 -6.97 11.01 -2.51
C ARG A 38 -6.68 10.20 -1.24
N LEU A 39 -6.45 10.91 -0.15
CA LEU A 39 -6.40 10.34 1.19
C LEU A 39 -7.67 10.76 1.93
N SER A 40 -8.39 9.79 2.50
CA SER A 40 -9.54 10.05 3.36
C SER A 40 -9.41 9.28 4.67
N ALA A 41 -9.97 9.82 5.74
CA ALA A 41 -9.93 9.20 7.06
C ALA A 41 -11.25 9.37 7.80
N CYS A 42 -11.57 8.39 8.64
CA CYS A 42 -12.64 8.41 9.62
C CYS A 42 -11.99 8.17 11.00
N LEU A 43 -11.86 9.23 11.80
CA LEU A 43 -11.05 9.26 13.03
C LEU A 43 -11.77 10.05 14.13
N GLY A 44 -11.48 9.73 15.40
CA GLY A 44 -12.06 10.45 16.55
C GLY A 44 -13.59 10.40 16.55
N ASP A 45 -14.24 11.53 16.81
CA ASP A 45 -15.71 11.66 16.86
C ASP A 45 -16.40 11.28 15.54
N ASP A 46 -15.66 11.29 14.42
CA ASP A 46 -16.21 10.88 13.14
C ASP A 46 -16.45 9.36 13.06
N VAL A 47 -15.85 8.55 13.94
CA VAL A 47 -16.00 7.08 13.95
C VAL A 47 -17.44 6.68 14.26
N ASP A 48 -18.01 7.17 15.36
CA ASP A 48 -19.38 6.86 15.78
C ASP A 48 -20.42 7.48 14.83
N LEU A 49 -20.03 8.53 14.11
CA LEU A 49 -20.84 9.23 13.12
C LEU A 49 -20.65 8.70 11.69
N HIS A 50 -19.78 7.69 11.51
CA HIS A 50 -19.45 7.09 10.22
C HIS A 50 -19.00 8.10 9.15
N ARG A 51 -18.32 9.17 9.56
CA ARG A 51 -18.00 10.31 8.70
C ARG A 51 -16.58 10.20 8.14
N TRP A 52 -16.46 10.30 6.83
CA TRP A 52 -15.17 10.34 6.16
C TRP A 52 -14.80 11.76 5.77
N ARG A 53 -13.57 12.15 6.05
CA ARG A 53 -13.01 13.45 5.64
C ARG A 53 -11.83 13.23 4.71
N THR A 54 -11.78 14.01 3.62
CA THR A 54 -10.58 14.08 2.79
C THR A 54 -9.48 14.82 3.55
N LEU A 55 -8.29 14.24 3.58
CA LEU A 55 -7.11 14.83 4.18
C LEU A 55 -6.15 15.27 3.08
N THR A 56 -5.46 16.39 3.30
CA THR A 56 -4.33 16.79 2.46
C THR A 56 -3.10 16.04 2.96
N PRO A 57 -2.51 15.12 2.17
CA PRO A 57 -1.29 14.45 2.57
C PRO A 57 -0.13 15.46 2.64
N PRO A 58 0.82 15.28 3.56
CA PRO A 58 2.04 16.09 3.55
C PRO A 58 2.87 15.77 2.31
N ASP A 59 3.74 16.71 1.93
CA ASP A 59 4.70 16.46 0.87
C ASP A 59 5.63 15.31 1.25
N VAL A 60 5.82 14.38 0.31
CA VAL A 60 6.70 13.23 0.47
C VAL A 60 7.79 13.25 -0.59
N LYS A 61 9.00 12.87 -0.21
CA LYS A 61 10.10 12.71 -1.18
C LYS A 61 9.78 11.58 -2.16
N HIS A 62 9.84 11.89 -3.45
CA HIS A 62 9.79 10.91 -4.52
C HIS A 62 10.93 9.89 -4.42
N ASN A 63 10.70 8.67 -4.92
CA ASN A 63 11.70 7.60 -4.88
C ASN A 63 13.00 7.95 -5.63
N ALA A 64 12.91 8.70 -6.74
CA ALA A 64 14.10 9.17 -7.46
C ALA A 64 14.97 10.10 -6.59
N GLN A 65 14.35 11.02 -5.84
CA GLN A 65 15.08 11.90 -4.92
C GLN A 65 15.67 11.10 -3.76
N ARG A 66 14.92 10.16 -3.18
CA ARG A 66 15.43 9.27 -2.12
C ARG A 66 16.66 8.48 -2.58
N PHE A 67 16.68 8.07 -3.85
CA PHE A 67 17.80 7.36 -4.44
C PHE A 67 19.02 8.27 -4.61
N ALA A 68 18.85 9.49 -5.16
CA ALA A 68 19.93 10.47 -5.27
C ALA A 68 20.53 10.82 -3.89
N ASP A 69 19.68 11.09 -2.90
CA ASP A 69 20.12 11.38 -1.52
C ASP A 69 20.96 10.23 -0.93
N ALA A 70 20.61 8.98 -1.24
CA ALA A 70 21.36 7.81 -0.75
C ALA A 70 22.75 7.71 -1.39
N LEU A 71 22.87 8.07 -2.68
CA LEU A 71 24.16 8.15 -3.37
C LEU A 71 25.03 9.27 -2.79
N ASP A 72 24.47 10.47 -2.63
CA ASP A 72 25.19 11.64 -2.15
C ASP A 72 25.69 11.46 -0.70
N THR A 73 24.89 10.82 0.14
CA THR A 73 25.22 10.60 1.55
C THR A 73 26.02 9.33 1.81
N GLY A 74 26.11 8.42 0.82
CA GLY A 74 26.68 7.08 0.99
C GLY A 74 25.91 6.20 2.00
N ARG A 75 24.66 6.56 2.33
CA ARG A 75 23.83 5.85 3.29
C ARG A 75 22.59 5.29 2.59
N ASN A 76 22.40 3.97 2.71
CA ASN A 76 21.23 3.32 2.16
C ASN A 76 19.94 3.87 2.79
N GLY A 77 18.96 4.18 1.95
CA GLY A 77 17.60 4.53 2.35
C GLY A 77 16.65 3.34 2.34
N ASP A 78 15.39 3.61 2.70
CA ASP A 78 14.28 2.66 2.62
C ASP A 78 13.35 2.94 1.41
N PRO A 79 12.75 1.88 0.82
CA PRO A 79 12.91 0.47 1.16
C PRO A 79 14.24 -0.12 0.65
N SER A 80 14.87 -0.98 1.46
CA SER A 80 16.12 -1.68 1.09
C SER A 80 15.90 -2.95 0.26
N PHE A 81 16.97 -3.48 -0.35
CA PHE A 81 16.93 -4.79 -1.02
C PHE A 81 16.53 -5.93 -0.09
N ARG A 82 16.91 -5.87 1.20
CA ARG A 82 16.46 -6.85 2.19
C ARG A 82 14.94 -6.79 2.33
N ARG A 83 14.37 -5.59 2.42
CA ARG A 83 12.90 -5.42 2.46
C ARG A 83 12.24 -5.91 1.16
N ALA A 84 12.86 -5.70 0.01
CA ALA A 84 12.38 -6.22 -1.27
C ALA A 84 12.37 -7.76 -1.30
N ALA A 85 13.43 -8.41 -0.83
CA ALA A 85 13.51 -9.87 -0.74
C ALA A 85 12.42 -10.46 0.18
N GLU A 86 12.16 -9.82 1.32
CA GLU A 86 11.05 -10.22 2.20
C GLU A 86 9.68 -10.07 1.53
N MET A 87 9.48 -9.00 0.74
CA MET A 87 8.25 -8.84 -0.04
C MET A 87 8.13 -9.91 -1.16
N GLN A 88 9.24 -10.32 -1.76
CA GLN A 88 9.24 -11.37 -2.78
C GLN A 88 8.76 -12.72 -2.22
N LYS A 89 9.14 -13.07 -0.98
CA LYS A 89 8.65 -14.31 -0.32
C LYS A 89 7.12 -14.38 -0.27
N LEU A 90 6.44 -13.24 -0.02
CA LEU A 90 4.98 -13.17 -0.02
C LEU A 90 4.39 -13.43 -1.41
N ILE A 91 5.02 -12.88 -2.46
CA ILE A 91 4.60 -13.09 -3.85
C ILE A 91 4.76 -14.56 -4.22
N ASP A 92 5.91 -15.16 -3.89
CA ASP A 92 6.20 -16.56 -4.17
C ASP A 92 5.23 -17.50 -3.45
N ALA A 93 4.93 -17.21 -2.16
CA ALA A 93 3.95 -17.97 -1.39
C ALA A 93 2.53 -17.89 -1.97
N ALA A 94 2.15 -16.76 -2.58
CA ALA A 94 0.86 -16.65 -3.26
C ALA A 94 0.80 -17.57 -4.51
N PHE A 95 1.89 -17.71 -5.25
CA PHE A 95 1.99 -18.66 -6.36
C PHE A 95 1.93 -20.11 -5.86
N GLU A 96 2.67 -20.45 -4.81
CA GLU A 96 2.66 -21.79 -4.20
C GLU A 96 1.26 -22.17 -3.69
N SER A 97 0.61 -21.25 -2.96
CA SER A 97 -0.75 -21.46 -2.45
C SER A 97 -1.76 -21.69 -3.59
N SER A 98 -1.62 -20.96 -4.69
CA SER A 98 -2.45 -21.14 -5.88
C SER A 98 -2.24 -22.50 -6.55
N ALA A 99 -0.99 -22.97 -6.64
CA ALA A 99 -0.64 -24.24 -7.27
C ALA A 99 -1.11 -25.45 -6.43
N THR A 100 -0.92 -25.37 -5.10
CA THR A 100 -1.24 -26.47 -4.17
C THR A 100 -2.69 -26.47 -3.69
N LYS A 101 -3.41 -25.36 -3.87
CA LYS A 101 -4.76 -25.12 -3.31
C LYS A 101 -4.80 -25.20 -1.79
N LEU A 102 -3.68 -24.91 -1.12
CA LEU A 102 -3.55 -24.94 0.34
C LEU A 102 -3.01 -23.60 0.86
N PRO A 103 -3.31 -23.24 2.13
CA PRO A 103 -2.67 -22.10 2.78
C PRO A 103 -1.16 -22.31 2.94
N VAL A 104 -0.38 -21.25 2.70
CA VAL A 104 1.08 -21.24 2.90
C VAL A 104 1.43 -20.31 4.06
N SER A 105 2.25 -20.80 4.99
CA SER A 105 2.78 -19.99 6.09
C SER A 105 4.06 -19.29 5.63
N ILE A 106 4.16 -17.99 5.89
CA ILE A 106 5.32 -17.18 5.53
C ILE A 106 6.03 -16.81 6.84
N ALA A 107 7.33 -17.08 6.90
CA ALA A 107 8.20 -16.78 8.04
C ALA A 107 8.93 -15.44 7.87
#